data_AF-A0A6G0K1I1-F1
#
_entry.id   AF-A0A6G0K1I1-F1
#
_cell.length_a   1.000
_cell.length_b   1.000
_cell.length_c   1.000
_cell.angle_alpha   90.00
_cell.angle_beta   90.00
_cell.angle_gamma   90.00
#
_symmetry.space_group_name_H-M   'P 1'
#
loop_
_entity.id
_entity.type
_entity.pdbx_description
1 polymer ?
#
loop_
_entity_poly.entity_id
_entity_poly.type
_entity_poly.pdbx_seq_one_letter_code
_entity_poly.pdbx_strand_id
1 'polypeptide(L)'
;MRGIRRLSGPLAKKQPITPAFLRLLHRRLDFSRSRHRLLWGAVLIGYFFLLRRSEYLLVESGRHNYCLAAANAYFADRRGVRVPFEAAVAVTIGLAGAKNDQFGRGAWRTMHATGDPVLCPMKALYHRLRARLALQRTDTPYLCVDLSAQEVSRTFKWLASIIGVAPRNYATHSNERQILLAMRNKVEPQEAIK
;
A
#
# COMPACT_ATOMS: atom_id res chain seq x y z
N MET A 1 26.76 -15.71 22.04
CA MET A 1 25.35 -15.27 22.20
C MET A 1 24.43 -16.36 21.66
N ARG A 2 23.59 -16.97 22.50
CA ARG A 2 22.61 -17.98 22.07
C ARG A 2 21.37 -17.27 21.52
N GLY A 3 20.99 -17.56 20.28
CA GLY A 3 19.82 -16.97 19.63
C GLY A 3 18.52 -17.27 20.39
N ILE A 4 17.65 -16.27 20.49
CA ILE A 4 16.32 -16.38 21.10
C ILE A 4 15.51 -17.43 20.32
N ARG A 5 15.20 -18.57 20.97
CA ARG A 5 14.22 -19.54 20.45
C ARG A 5 12.83 -18.91 20.57
N ARG A 6 12.10 -18.84 19.45
CA ARG A 6 10.70 -18.39 19.44
C ARG A 6 9.83 -19.42 20.19
N LEU A 7 9.11 -18.96 21.21
CA LEU A 7 8.21 -19.74 22.08
C LEU A 7 6.82 -19.99 21.46
N SER A 8 6.58 -19.60 20.21
CA SER A 8 5.29 -19.76 19.54
C SER A 8 5.43 -20.68 18.33
N GLY A 9 4.45 -21.58 18.15
CA GLY A 9 4.35 -22.46 16.98
C GLY A 9 4.32 -21.68 15.66
N PRO A 10 4.49 -22.37 14.50
CA PRO A 10 4.57 -21.70 13.22
C PRO A 10 3.31 -20.86 12.98
N LEU A 11 3.45 -19.55 12.93
CA LEU A 11 2.35 -18.66 12.55
C LEU A 11 1.86 -19.08 11.16
N ALA A 12 0.56 -19.37 11.05
CA ALA A 12 -0.08 -19.66 9.76
C ALA A 12 0.23 -18.53 8.77
N LYS A 13 1.04 -18.88 7.78
CA LYS A 13 1.68 -17.99 6.81
C LYS A 13 0.60 -17.32 5.93
N LYS A 14 0.36 -16.01 6.10
CA LYS A 14 -0.60 -15.23 5.26
C LYS A 14 -0.17 -15.16 3.79
N GLN A 15 -1.10 -15.28 2.84
CA GLN A 15 -0.82 -15.20 1.41
C GLN A 15 -0.49 -13.74 1.00
N PRO A 16 0.39 -13.54 0.00
CA PRO A 16 0.67 -12.21 -0.56
C PRO A 16 -0.54 -11.65 -1.30
N ILE A 17 -0.67 -10.33 -1.37
CA ILE A 17 -1.57 -9.69 -2.33
C ILE A 17 -0.86 -9.68 -3.69
N THR A 18 -1.40 -10.35 -4.71
CA THR A 18 -0.79 -10.41 -6.05
C THR A 18 -1.41 -9.39 -7.01
N PRO A 19 -0.76 -9.05 -8.15
CA PRO A 19 -1.38 -8.24 -9.19
C PRO A 19 -2.74 -8.78 -9.66
N ALA A 20 -2.87 -10.11 -9.79
CA ALA A 20 -4.12 -10.76 -10.17
C ALA A 20 -5.22 -10.51 -9.12
N PHE A 21 -4.91 -10.65 -7.83
CA PHE A 21 -5.83 -10.36 -6.73
C PHE A 21 -6.28 -8.89 -6.75
N LEU A 22 -5.35 -7.95 -7.01
CA LEU A 22 -5.68 -6.53 -7.13
C LEU A 22 -6.59 -6.23 -8.32
N ARG A 23 -6.37 -6.85 -9.48
CA ARG A 23 -7.25 -6.67 -10.64
C ARG A 23 -8.65 -7.25 -10.38
N LEU A 24 -8.74 -8.37 -9.67
CA LEU A 24 -10.03 -8.91 -9.24
C LEU A 24 -10.74 -7.98 -8.25
N LEU A 25 -10.01 -7.40 -7.30
CA LEU A 25 -10.55 -6.40 -6.38
C LEU A 25 -11.08 -5.19 -7.14
N HIS A 26 -10.28 -4.62 -8.04
CA HIS A 26 -10.65 -3.47 -8.85
C HIS A 26 -11.99 -3.67 -9.57
N ARG A 27 -12.18 -4.83 -10.22
CA ARG A 27 -13.42 -5.17 -10.96
C ARG A 27 -14.66 -5.21 -10.07
N ARG A 28 -14.49 -5.34 -8.75
CA ARG A 28 -15.59 -5.44 -7.78
C ARG A 28 -15.86 -4.12 -7.06
N LEU A 29 -15.01 -3.11 -7.23
CA LEU A 29 -15.20 -1.81 -6.62
C LEU A 29 -16.04 -0.91 -7.51
N ASP A 30 -17.11 -0.35 -6.94
CA ASP A 30 -17.87 0.73 -7.55
C ASP A 30 -17.13 2.07 -7.40
N PHE A 31 -16.51 2.53 -8.49
CA PHE A 31 -15.73 3.76 -8.54
C PHE A 31 -16.57 5.04 -8.54
N SER A 32 -17.91 4.98 -8.59
CA SER A 32 -18.77 6.14 -8.35
C SER A 32 -18.73 6.55 -6.86
N ARG A 33 -18.56 5.58 -5.95
CA ARG A 33 -18.50 5.78 -4.50
C ARG A 33 -17.14 6.27 -4.05
N SER A 34 -17.11 7.42 -3.39
CA SER A 34 -15.86 8.01 -2.86
C SER A 34 -15.12 7.08 -1.90
N ARG A 35 -15.83 6.29 -1.08
CA ARG A 35 -15.21 5.34 -0.14
C ARG A 35 -14.49 4.20 -0.86
N HIS A 36 -15.01 3.70 -1.97
CA HIS A 36 -14.32 2.68 -2.77
C HIS A 36 -13.08 3.24 -3.46
N ARG A 37 -13.14 4.49 -3.97
CA ARG A 37 -11.94 5.20 -4.47
C ARG A 37 -10.88 5.37 -3.38
N LEU A 38 -11.33 5.74 -2.18
CA LEU A 38 -10.50 5.90 -0.97
C LEU A 38 -9.74 4.61 -0.65
N LEU A 39 -10.47 3.49 -0.64
CA LEU A 39 -9.98 2.14 -0.39
C LEU A 39 -9.00 1.69 -1.47
N TRP A 40 -9.39 1.79 -2.75
CA TRP A 40 -8.55 1.38 -3.88
C TRP A 40 -7.21 2.12 -3.90
N GLY A 41 -7.26 3.44 -3.78
CA GLY A 41 -6.05 4.26 -3.75
C GLY A 41 -5.14 3.90 -2.59
N ALA A 42 -5.70 3.63 -1.39
CA ALA A 42 -4.90 3.24 -0.23
C ALA A 42 -4.28 1.85 -0.40
N VAL A 43 -5.01 0.88 -0.94
CA VAL A 43 -4.49 -0.46 -1.24
C VAL A 43 -3.33 -0.38 -2.23
N LEU A 44 -3.47 0.41 -3.31
CA LEU A 44 -2.39 0.56 -4.28
C LEU A 44 -1.18 1.32 -3.71
N ILE A 45 -1.38 2.36 -2.90
CA ILE A 45 -0.28 3.05 -2.21
C ILE A 45 0.46 2.05 -1.31
N GLY A 46 -0.26 1.28 -0.50
CA GLY A 46 0.33 0.25 0.35
C GLY A 46 1.09 -0.82 -0.44
N TYR A 47 0.58 -1.20 -1.62
CA TYR A 47 1.18 -2.18 -2.51
C TYR A 47 2.47 -1.67 -3.17
N PHE A 48 2.41 -0.55 -3.90
CA PHE A 48 3.55 -0.04 -4.67
C PHE A 48 4.69 0.45 -3.78
N PHE A 49 4.35 1.08 -2.65
CA PHE A 49 5.35 1.63 -1.75
C PHE A 49 5.70 0.67 -0.61
N LEU A 50 5.16 -0.54 -0.61
CA LEU A 50 5.44 -1.59 0.39
C LEU A 50 5.25 -1.09 1.83
N LEU A 51 4.14 -0.40 2.06
CA LEU A 51 3.85 0.23 3.35
C LEU A 51 3.27 -0.78 4.34
N ARG A 52 3.72 -0.67 5.59
CA ARG A 52 3.09 -1.34 6.72
C ARG A 52 1.75 -0.72 7.02
N ARG A 53 0.80 -1.51 7.54
CA ARG A 53 -0.56 -0.98 7.83
C ARG A 53 -0.54 0.25 8.74
N SER A 54 0.33 0.28 9.74
CA SER A 54 0.45 1.40 10.69
C SER A 54 1.09 2.66 10.10
N GLU A 55 1.73 2.55 8.94
CA GLU A 55 2.36 3.69 8.25
C GLU A 55 1.34 4.51 7.45
N TYR A 56 0.12 4.01 7.18
CA TYR A 56 -0.86 4.76 6.38
C TYR A 56 -2.33 4.55 6.76
N LEU A 57 -2.67 3.53 7.55
CA LEU A 57 -4.05 3.25 7.96
C LEU A 57 -4.27 3.57 9.44
N LEU A 58 -5.54 3.82 9.80
CA LEU A 58 -5.98 3.82 11.18
C LEU A 58 -5.91 2.38 11.74
N VAL A 59 -5.20 2.19 12.85
CA VAL A 59 -5.09 0.88 13.53
C VAL A 59 -5.80 0.93 14.89
N GLU A 60 -5.85 -0.21 15.58
CA GLU A 60 -6.57 -0.37 16.86
C GLU A 60 -6.05 0.56 17.94
N SER A 61 -4.73 0.77 17.97
CA SER A 61 -4.06 1.73 18.85
C SER A 61 -4.19 3.19 18.39
N GLY A 62 -5.10 3.48 17.46
CA GLY A 62 -5.26 4.82 16.88
C GLY A 62 -4.30 5.10 15.73
N ARG A 63 -4.04 6.39 15.46
CA ARG A 63 -3.05 6.84 14.47
C ARG A 63 -1.72 7.06 15.14
N HIS A 64 -0.65 6.61 14.49
CA HIS A 64 0.70 6.91 14.92
C HIS A 64 1.18 8.23 14.31
N ASN A 65 2.08 8.93 15.02
CA ASN A 65 2.64 10.22 14.58
C ASN A 65 3.45 10.11 13.26
N TYR A 66 3.87 8.91 12.89
CA TYR A 66 4.56 8.61 11.63
C TYR A 66 3.62 8.13 10.51
N CYS A 67 2.30 8.24 10.68
CA CYS A 67 1.33 7.91 9.63
C CYS A 67 1.50 8.87 8.44
N LEU A 68 1.46 8.33 7.22
CA LEU A 68 1.74 9.04 5.98
C LEU A 68 0.87 10.29 5.84
N ALA A 69 1.51 11.44 5.88
CA ALA A 69 0.87 12.73 5.72
C ALA A 69 0.46 12.96 4.26
N ALA A 70 -0.66 13.64 4.05
CA ALA A 70 -1.15 14.03 2.74
C ALA A 70 -0.17 14.98 2.04
N ALA A 71 0.45 15.91 2.79
CA ALA A 71 1.45 16.85 2.27
C ALA A 71 2.73 16.15 1.77
N ASN A 72 3.01 14.94 2.24
CA ASN A 72 4.19 14.17 1.89
C ASN A 72 3.96 13.22 0.70
N ALA A 73 2.77 13.21 0.08
CA ALA A 73 2.49 12.39 -1.10
C ALA A 73 2.16 13.30 -2.28
N TYR A 74 2.95 13.23 -3.34
CA TYR A 74 2.80 14.13 -4.49
C TYR A 74 3.20 13.47 -5.82
N PHE A 75 2.67 14.03 -6.90
CA PHE A 75 3.06 13.68 -8.26
C PHE A 75 4.37 14.38 -8.62
N ALA A 76 5.28 13.65 -9.26
CA ALA A 76 6.62 14.10 -9.55
C ALA A 76 6.97 13.99 -11.05
N ASP A 77 7.75 14.95 -11.54
CA ASP A 77 8.36 14.90 -12.88
C ASP A 77 9.61 14.01 -12.89
N ARG A 78 10.33 13.97 -14.03
CA ARG A 78 11.56 13.18 -14.20
C ARG A 78 12.71 13.62 -13.27
N ARG A 79 12.66 14.85 -12.75
CA ARG A 79 13.65 15.43 -11.83
C ARG A 79 13.25 15.24 -10.37
N GLY A 80 12.11 14.59 -10.10
CA GLY A 80 11.57 14.41 -8.75
C GLY A 80 10.85 15.64 -8.19
N VAL A 81 10.60 16.66 -9.02
CA VAL A 81 9.94 17.91 -8.60
C VAL A 81 8.43 17.71 -8.58
N ARG A 82 7.77 18.27 -7.57
CA ARG A 82 6.31 18.26 -7.45
C ARG A 82 5.66 18.98 -8.63
N VAL A 83 4.78 18.30 -9.34
CA VAL A 83 4.04 18.82 -10.50
C VAL A 83 2.58 18.37 -10.48
N PRO A 84 1.68 18.96 -11.29
CA PRO A 84 0.32 18.44 -11.50
C PRO A 84 0.30 17.03 -12.10
N PHE A 85 -0.86 16.38 -12.05
CA PHE A 85 -1.03 14.99 -12.51
C PHE A 85 -0.65 14.81 -13.98
N GLU A 86 -1.00 15.79 -14.82
CA GLU A 86 -0.84 15.78 -16.28
C GLU A 86 0.64 15.84 -16.71
N ALA A 87 1.49 16.48 -15.90
CA ALA A 87 2.92 16.66 -16.17
C ALA A 87 3.81 15.60 -15.49
N ALA A 88 3.21 14.73 -14.69
CA ALA A 88 3.94 13.81 -13.83
C ALA A 88 4.26 12.48 -14.51
N VAL A 89 5.41 11.92 -14.10
CA VAL A 89 5.88 10.59 -14.54
C VAL A 89 6.01 9.61 -13.38
N ALA A 90 5.89 10.10 -12.13
CA ALA A 90 6.06 9.32 -10.92
C ALA A 90 5.21 9.85 -9.76
N VAL A 91 5.10 9.04 -8.71
CA VAL A 91 4.60 9.46 -7.40
C VAL A 91 5.70 9.34 -6.37
N THR A 92 5.86 10.38 -5.56
CA THR A 92 6.78 10.39 -4.43
C THR A 92 5.99 10.42 -3.12
N ILE A 93 6.39 9.60 -2.15
CA ILE A 93 5.89 9.66 -0.78
C ILE A 93 7.03 9.87 0.23
N GLY A 94 6.75 10.60 1.30
CA GLY A 94 7.65 10.79 2.43
C GLY A 94 7.07 10.22 3.73
N LEU A 95 7.72 9.18 4.24
CA LEU A 95 7.46 8.67 5.59
C LEU A 95 8.30 9.48 6.56
N ALA A 96 7.67 10.25 7.45
CA ALA A 96 8.36 11.07 8.45
C ALA A 96 9.05 10.24 9.54
N GLY A 97 8.75 8.94 9.62
CA GLY A 97 9.38 8.00 10.53
C GLY A 97 8.79 6.60 10.36
N ALA A 98 9.25 5.67 11.19
CA ALA A 98 8.67 4.34 11.34
C ALA A 98 8.95 3.82 12.75
N LYS A 99 8.24 2.77 13.17
CA LYS A 99 8.45 2.15 14.50
C LYS A 99 9.91 1.74 14.77
N ASN A 100 10.66 1.36 13.73
CA ASN A 100 12.05 0.93 13.82
C ASN A 100 13.05 2.00 13.37
N ASP A 101 12.58 3.24 13.14
CA ASP A 101 13.43 4.37 12.78
C ASP A 101 14.01 4.99 14.06
N GLN A 102 15.05 4.35 14.60
CA GLN A 102 15.69 4.75 15.86
C GLN A 102 16.25 6.18 15.82
N PHE A 103 16.52 6.70 14.63
CA PHE A 103 17.12 8.03 14.42
C PHE A 103 16.12 9.06 13.88
N GLY A 104 14.86 8.68 13.64
CA GLY A 104 13.81 9.57 13.13
C GLY A 104 14.15 10.22 11.78
N ARG A 105 14.93 9.55 10.92
CA ARG A 105 15.37 10.12 9.63
C ARG A 105 14.28 10.11 8.56
N GLY A 106 13.24 9.30 8.75
CA GLY A 106 12.23 9.08 7.75
C GLY A 106 12.77 8.40 6.48
N ALA A 107 11.93 8.34 5.45
CA ALA A 107 12.31 7.81 4.14
C ALA A 107 11.43 8.40 3.03
N TRP A 108 12.07 8.84 1.95
CA TRP A 108 11.39 9.21 0.71
C TRP A 108 11.45 8.04 -0.27
N ARG A 109 10.32 7.77 -0.96
CA ARG A 109 10.20 6.70 -1.95
C ARG A 109 9.51 7.25 -3.19
N THR A 110 10.06 6.95 -4.36
CA THR A 110 9.52 7.37 -5.65
C THR A 110 9.20 6.15 -6.49
N MET A 111 7.99 6.10 -7.06
CA MET A 111 7.54 5.03 -7.95
C MET A 111 7.08 5.63 -9.28
N HIS A 112 7.74 5.24 -10.36
CA HIS A 112 7.40 5.67 -11.71
C HIS A 112 6.09 5.04 -12.19
N ALA A 113 5.39 5.73 -13.10
CA ALA A 113 4.22 5.20 -13.77
C ALA A 113 4.55 3.85 -14.43
N THR A 114 3.67 2.86 -14.24
CA THR A 114 3.86 1.51 -14.79
C THR A 114 3.37 1.37 -16.23
N GLY A 115 2.63 2.34 -16.74
CA GLY A 115 1.88 2.23 -18.00
C GLY A 115 0.61 1.37 -17.91
N ASP A 116 0.40 0.61 -16.83
CA ASP A 116 -0.81 -0.20 -16.64
C ASP A 116 -2.01 0.72 -16.29
N PRO A 117 -3.17 0.56 -16.95
CA PRO A 117 -4.32 1.44 -16.76
C PRO A 117 -4.98 1.31 -15.37
N VAL A 118 -4.75 0.18 -14.69
CA VAL A 118 -5.38 -0.18 -13.40
C VAL A 118 -4.35 -0.17 -12.27
N LEU A 119 -3.22 -0.87 -12.46
CA LEU A 119 -2.17 -1.06 -11.47
C LEU A 119 -1.04 -0.06 -11.72
N CYS A 120 -1.25 1.19 -11.33
CA CYS A 120 -0.26 2.25 -11.49
C CYS A 120 -0.18 3.14 -10.23
N PRO A 121 1.03 3.50 -9.75
CA PRO A 121 1.19 4.38 -8.60
C PRO A 121 0.57 5.77 -8.86
N MET A 122 0.60 6.26 -10.11
CA MET A 122 -0.09 7.48 -10.51
C MET A 122 -1.59 7.40 -10.24
N LYS A 123 -2.22 6.29 -10.63
CA LYS A 123 -3.65 6.04 -10.37
C LYS A 123 -3.93 5.92 -8.87
N ALA A 124 -3.00 5.32 -8.11
CA ALA A 124 -3.12 5.20 -6.66
C ALA A 124 -3.30 6.57 -5.99
N LEU A 125 -2.39 7.51 -6.24
CA LEU A 125 -2.47 8.86 -5.67
C LEU A 125 -3.65 9.65 -6.26
N TYR A 126 -3.94 9.50 -7.55
CA TYR A 126 -5.09 10.15 -8.19
C TYR A 126 -6.41 9.78 -7.51
N HIS A 127 -6.69 8.49 -7.33
CA HIS A 127 -7.92 8.03 -6.66
C HIS A 127 -7.97 8.50 -5.20
N ARG A 128 -6.83 8.55 -4.50
CA ARG A 128 -6.72 9.10 -3.15
C ARG A 128 -7.17 10.56 -3.09
N LEU A 129 -6.59 11.42 -3.93
CA LEU A 129 -6.88 12.86 -3.92
C LEU A 129 -8.32 13.14 -4.35
N ARG A 130 -8.82 12.45 -5.38
CA ARG A 130 -10.24 12.56 -5.81
C ARG A 130 -11.20 12.11 -4.72
N ALA A 131 -10.90 11.03 -3.99
CA ALA A 131 -11.72 10.57 -2.89
C ALA A 131 -11.74 11.57 -1.72
N ARG A 132 -10.58 12.17 -1.38
CA ARG A 132 -10.49 13.20 -0.32
C ARG A 132 -11.34 14.43 -0.66
N LEU A 133 -11.24 14.91 -1.91
CA LEU A 133 -12.04 16.04 -2.38
C LEU A 133 -13.53 15.73 -2.29
N ALA A 134 -13.96 14.58 -2.85
CA ALA A 134 -15.37 14.19 -2.87
C ALA A 134 -15.95 13.87 -1.48
N LEU A 135 -15.12 13.58 -0.47
CA LEU A 135 -15.53 13.41 0.92
C LEU A 135 -15.43 14.69 1.74
N GLN A 136 -14.95 15.80 1.16
CA GLN A 136 -14.65 17.05 1.87
C GLN A 136 -13.67 16.84 3.04
N ARG A 137 -12.62 16.05 2.78
CA ARG A 137 -11.57 15.67 3.75
C ARG A 137 -10.18 16.05 3.22
N THR A 138 -10.05 17.24 2.67
CA THR A 138 -8.78 17.76 2.14
C THR A 138 -7.88 18.32 3.23
N ASP A 139 -8.48 18.83 4.30
CA ASP A 139 -7.89 19.42 5.51
C ASP A 139 -7.19 18.41 6.43
N THR A 140 -7.64 17.16 6.45
CA THR A 140 -7.06 16.15 7.33
C THR A 140 -5.58 15.87 6.97
N PRO A 141 -4.68 15.84 7.97
CA PRO A 141 -3.25 15.73 7.71
C PRO A 141 -2.85 14.35 7.15
N TYR A 142 -3.66 13.31 7.37
CA TYR A 142 -3.32 11.95 6.98
C TYR A 142 -3.79 11.62 5.58
N LEU A 143 -2.91 11.08 4.73
CA LEU A 143 -3.22 10.79 3.34
C LEU A 143 -4.48 9.93 3.23
N CYS A 144 -4.55 8.85 4.02
CA CYS A 144 -5.70 7.97 4.17
C CYS A 144 -6.56 8.35 5.39
N VAL A 145 -7.17 9.54 5.38
CA VAL A 145 -8.40 9.92 6.14
C VAL A 145 -9.09 8.69 6.71
N ASP A 146 -9.53 8.62 7.96
CA ASP A 146 -10.27 7.52 8.66
C ASP A 146 -10.28 6.02 8.20
N LEU A 147 -9.56 5.61 7.15
CA LEU A 147 -9.59 4.27 6.56
C LEU A 147 -8.82 3.34 7.48
N SER A 148 -9.54 2.36 8.01
CA SER A 148 -9.00 1.45 9.01
C SER A 148 -8.31 0.24 8.38
N ALA A 149 -7.33 -0.31 9.10
CA ALA A 149 -6.74 -1.59 8.76
C ALA A 149 -7.79 -2.72 8.74
N GLN A 150 -8.80 -2.64 9.60
CA GLN A 150 -9.90 -3.61 9.66
C GLN A 150 -10.73 -3.57 8.39
N GLU A 151 -11.04 -2.39 7.86
CA GLU A 151 -11.79 -2.23 6.60
C GLU A 151 -11.05 -2.83 5.41
N VAL A 152 -9.75 -2.54 5.27
CA VAL A 152 -8.91 -3.14 4.23
C VAL A 152 -8.83 -4.66 4.39
N SER A 153 -8.64 -5.15 5.62
CA SER A 153 -8.58 -6.59 5.93
C SER A 153 -9.89 -7.30 5.59
N ARG A 154 -11.05 -6.72 5.95
CA ARG A 154 -12.38 -7.25 5.63
C ARG A 154 -12.58 -7.33 4.12
N THR A 155 -12.15 -6.31 3.38
CA THR A 155 -12.23 -6.29 1.91
C THR A 155 -11.43 -7.44 1.30
N PHE A 156 -10.18 -7.65 1.75
CA PHE A 156 -9.37 -8.77 1.25
C PHE A 156 -9.97 -10.12 1.58
N LYS A 157 -10.49 -10.29 2.81
CA LYS A 157 -11.16 -11.52 3.22
C LYS A 157 -12.43 -11.79 2.42
N TRP A 158 -13.22 -10.75 2.16
CA TRP A 158 -14.41 -10.84 1.33
C TRP A 158 -14.08 -11.28 -0.09
N LEU A 159 -13.07 -10.67 -0.72
CA LEU A 159 -12.62 -11.09 -2.05
C LEU A 159 -12.08 -12.52 -2.04
N ALA A 160 -11.31 -12.90 -1.01
CA ALA A 160 -10.82 -14.26 -0.84
C ALA A 160 -11.96 -15.29 -0.83
N SER A 161 -13.04 -15.02 -0.08
CA SER A 161 -14.23 -15.87 -0.09
C SER A 161 -14.85 -16.01 -1.49
N ILE A 162 -14.94 -14.91 -2.24
CA ILE A 162 -15.53 -14.90 -3.60
C ILE A 162 -14.72 -15.76 -4.57
N ILE A 163 -13.40 -15.75 -4.46
CA ILE A 163 -12.51 -16.49 -5.36
C ILE A 163 -12.21 -17.91 -4.86
N GLY A 164 -12.92 -18.39 -3.83
CA GLY A 164 -12.80 -19.75 -3.32
C GLY A 164 -11.53 -20.04 -2.52
N VAL A 165 -10.83 -19.01 -2.01
CA VAL A 165 -9.62 -19.20 -1.19
C VAL A 165 -9.88 -18.85 0.27
N ALA A 166 -9.21 -19.55 1.19
CA ALA A 166 -9.46 -19.42 2.62
C ALA A 166 -9.20 -17.97 3.13
N PRO A 167 -10.22 -17.24 3.64
CA PRO A 167 -10.07 -15.83 4.05
C PRO A 167 -9.09 -15.64 5.20
N ARG A 168 -8.94 -16.64 6.06
CA ARG A 168 -7.94 -16.66 7.15
C ARG A 168 -6.51 -16.46 6.65
N ASN A 169 -6.24 -16.69 5.37
CA ASN A 169 -4.92 -16.50 4.78
C ASN A 169 -4.64 -15.05 4.39
N TYR A 170 -5.62 -14.14 4.42
CA TYR A 170 -5.47 -12.74 4.01
C TYR A 170 -5.62 -11.78 5.20
N ALA A 171 -4.77 -10.76 5.25
CA ALA A 171 -4.80 -9.67 6.23
C ALA A 171 -4.11 -8.43 5.64
N THR A 172 -4.15 -7.29 6.32
CA THR A 172 -3.39 -6.08 5.89
C THR A 172 -1.88 -6.31 5.80
N HIS A 173 -1.33 -7.23 6.61
CA HIS A 173 0.07 -7.65 6.55
C HIS A 173 0.39 -8.52 5.30
N SER A 174 -0.60 -8.90 4.49
CA SER A 174 -0.38 -9.51 3.18
C SER A 174 0.31 -8.55 2.19
N ASN A 175 0.21 -7.23 2.41
CA ASN A 175 0.97 -6.22 1.67
C ASN A 175 2.46 -6.24 2.03
N GLU A 176 2.79 -6.46 3.30
CA GLU A 176 4.19 -6.52 3.78
C GLU A 176 4.91 -7.78 3.29
N ARG A 177 4.18 -8.85 2.97
CA ARG A 177 4.77 -10.12 2.51
C ARG A 177 5.04 -10.18 1.00
N GLN A 178 4.54 -9.22 0.22
CA GLN A 178 5.03 -8.99 -1.15
C GLN A 178 6.56 -8.82 -1.17
N ILE A 179 7.14 -8.21 -0.13
CA ILE A 179 8.59 -8.01 0.03
C ILE A 179 9.34 -9.34 -0.09
N LEU A 180 8.81 -10.43 0.51
CA LEU A 180 9.45 -11.74 0.48
C LEU A 180 9.39 -12.43 -0.89
N LEU A 181 8.36 -12.16 -1.71
CA LEU A 181 8.26 -12.69 -3.08
C LEU A 181 9.06 -11.86 -4.08
N ALA A 182 9.02 -10.52 -3.94
CA ALA A 182 9.83 -9.61 -4.74
C ALA A 182 11.33 -9.82 -4.49
N MET A 183 11.73 -10.13 -3.25
CA MET A 183 13.11 -10.51 -2.92
C MET A 183 13.48 -11.91 -3.43
N ARG A 184 12.54 -12.88 -3.44
CA ARG A 184 12.81 -14.22 -3.97
C ARG A 184 13.03 -14.21 -5.49
N ASN A 185 12.32 -13.35 -6.21
CA ASN A 185 12.47 -13.19 -7.66
C ASN A 185 13.69 -12.33 -8.09
N LYS A 186 14.46 -11.77 -7.13
CA LYS A 186 15.73 -11.07 -7.41
C LYS A 186 16.97 -11.94 -7.14
N VAL A 187 16.80 -13.17 -6.64
CA VAL A 187 17.90 -14.06 -6.23
C VAL A 187 18.05 -15.29 -7.13
N GLU A 188 17.27 -15.42 -8.22
CA GLU A 188 17.67 -16.31 -9.30
C GLU A 188 18.58 -15.54 -10.27
N PRO A 189 19.90 -15.80 -10.29
CA PRO A 189 20.73 -15.38 -11.40
C PRO A 189 20.22 -16.06 -12.67
N GLN A 190 20.09 -15.28 -13.74
CA GLN A 190 20.01 -15.81 -15.10
C GLN A 190 21.36 -16.48 -15.43
N GLU A 191 21.54 -17.71 -14.97
CA GLU A 191 22.44 -18.66 -15.59
C GLU A 191 21.58 -19.73 -16.26
N ALA A 192 21.58 -19.72 -17.60
CA ALA A 192 21.64 -20.89 -18.48
C ALA A 192 20.93 -20.67 -19.84
N ILE A 193 21.74 -20.64 -20.90
CA ILE A 193 21.50 -21.25 -22.24
C ILE A 193 20.55 -20.45 -23.15
N LYS A 194 20.93 -19.88 -24.31
CA LYS A 194 22.00 -20.14 -25.30
C LYS A 194 22.64 -18.84 -25.77
#